data_AF-A0A1Y2FIE7-F1
#
_entry.id   AF-A0A1Y2FIE7-F1
#
_cell.length_a   1.000
_cell.length_b   1.000
_cell.length_c   1.000
_cell.angle_alpha   90.00
_cell.angle_beta   90.00
_cell.angle_gamma   90.00
#
_symmetry.space_group_name_H-M   'P 1'
#
loop_
_entity.id
_entity.type
_entity.pdbx_description
1 polymer ?
#
loop_
_entity_poly.entity_id
_entity_poly.type
_entity_poly.pdbx_seq_one_letter_code
_entity_poly.pdbx_strand_id
1 'polypeptide(L)'
;MLQTLSPREETAVHRQMQKNAAVACKDIIQEFVACSRDRTVSMAWACRTQRTAMVECMHQRTKEDDLAQAREDYLRERQRARRERQAAVEQKDDQI
;
A
#
# COMPACT_ATOMS: atom_id res chain seq x y z
N MET A 1 18.96 7.27 13.70
CA MET A 1 18.02 8.38 13.98
C MET A 1 16.62 7.92 13.55
N LEU A 2 15.78 7.45 14.48
CA LEU A 2 14.40 7.06 14.17
C LEU A 2 13.59 8.33 13.87
N GLN A 3 13.33 8.58 12.58
CA GLN A 3 12.40 9.64 12.19
C GLN A 3 10.99 9.15 12.46
N THR A 4 10.27 9.83 13.36
CA THR A 4 8.88 9.52 13.68
C THR A 4 7.98 10.02 12.54
N LEU A 5 7.04 9.18 12.11
CA LEU A 5 6.02 9.56 11.13
C LEU A 5 4.88 10.27 11.86
N SER A 6 4.31 11.29 11.24
CA SER A 6 3.07 11.88 11.73
C SER A 6 1.90 10.90 11.51
N PRO A 7 0.81 10.97 12.30
CA PRO A 7 -0.35 10.07 12.14
C PRO A 7 -0.96 10.11 10.73
N ARG A 8 -0.85 11.26 10.05
CA ARG A 8 -1.29 11.42 8.64
C ARG A 8 -0.40 10.67 7.67
N GLU A 9 0.91 10.72 7.88
CA GLU A 9 1.88 9.96 7.07
C GLU A 9 1.74 8.46 7.31
N GLU A 10 1.55 8.02 8.56
CA GLU A 10 1.27 6.61 8.85
C GLU A 10 0.02 6.12 8.11
N THR A 11 -1.07 6.90 8.15
CA THR A 11 -2.29 6.57 7.40
C THR A 11 -2.02 6.50 5.88
N ALA A 12 -1.18 7.39 5.35
CA ALA A 12 -0.80 7.37 3.93
C ALA A 12 0.01 6.11 3.58
N VAL A 13 0.97 5.73 4.43
CA VAL A 13 1.76 4.49 4.28
C VAL A 13 0.84 3.26 4.32
N HIS A 14 -0.09 3.18 5.28
CA HIS A 14 -1.07 2.09 5.34
C HIS A 14 -1.93 2.01 4.08
N ARG A 15 -2.41 3.16 3.57
CA ARG A 15 -3.19 3.20 2.32
C ARG A 15 -2.37 2.75 1.12
N GLN A 16 -1.10 3.16 1.04
CA GLN A 16 -0.23 2.74 -0.04
C GLN A 16 0.06 1.24 0.02
N MET A 17 0.31 0.71 1.21
CA MET A 17 0.49 -0.72 1.44
C MET A 17 -0.74 -1.52 1.01
N GLN A 18 -1.94 -1.08 1.41
CA GLN A 18 -3.19 -1.72 0.98
C GLN A 18 -3.40 -1.68 -0.54
N LYS A 19 -3.03 -0.58 -1.21
CA LYS A 19 -3.08 -0.51 -2.67
C LYS A 19 -2.12 -1.51 -3.33
N ASN A 20 -0.90 -1.60 -2.82
CA ASN A 20 0.09 -2.55 -3.32
C ASN A 20 -0.38 -4.00 -3.11
N ALA A 21 -0.95 -4.30 -1.94
CA ALA A 21 -1.56 -5.60 -1.66
C ALA A 21 -2.73 -5.89 -2.61
N ALA A 22 -3.58 -4.90 -2.89
CA ALA A 22 -4.69 -5.07 -3.83
C ALA A 22 -4.23 -5.35 -5.27
N VAL A 23 -3.12 -4.75 -5.71
CA VAL A 23 -2.52 -5.06 -7.02
C VAL A 23 -1.95 -6.48 -7.04
N ALA A 24 -1.27 -6.91 -5.96
CA ALA A 24 -0.71 -8.25 -5.86
C ALA A 24 -1.79 -9.35 -5.76
N CYS A 25 -2.92 -9.07 -5.11
CA CYS A 25 -4.04 -10.00 -4.91
C CYS A 25 -5.12 -9.87 -6.00
N LYS A 26 -4.84 -9.18 -7.11
CA LYS A 26 -5.84 -8.82 -8.13
C LYS A 26 -6.62 -10.04 -8.65
N ASP A 27 -5.94 -11.14 -8.95
CA ASP A 27 -6.58 -12.33 -9.53
C ASP A 27 -7.57 -12.97 -8.55
N ILE A 28 -7.20 -13.05 -7.28
CA ILE A 28 -8.07 -13.59 -6.20
C ILE A 28 -9.27 -12.65 -5.95
N ILE A 29 -9.05 -11.34 -6.02
CA ILE A 29 -10.13 -10.35 -5.93
C ILE A 29 -11.09 -10.53 -7.12
N GLN A 30 -10.57 -10.77 -8.32
CA GLN A 30 -11.41 -11.00 -9.51
C GLN A 30 -12.28 -12.26 -9.37
N GLU A 31 -11.78 -13.34 -8.78
CA GLU A 31 -12.58 -14.54 -8.49
C GLU A 31 -13.71 -14.24 -7.50
N PHE A 32 -13.44 -13.45 -6.45
CA PHE A 32 -14.47 -13.02 -5.52
C PHE A 32 -15.51 -12.11 -6.18
N VAL A 33 -15.08 -11.17 -7.02
CA VAL A 33 -15.97 -10.30 -7.82
C VAL A 33 -16.83 -11.13 -8.76
N ALA A 34 -16.25 -12.13 -9.44
CA ALA A 34 -16.99 -13.02 -10.33
C ALA A 34 -18.09 -13.80 -9.57
N CYS A 35 -17.79 -14.30 -8.37
CA CYS A 35 -18.79 -15.01 -7.56
C CYS A 35 -19.91 -14.11 -7.03
N SER A 36 -19.57 -12.87 -6.66
CA SER A 36 -20.51 -11.92 -6.03
C SER A 36 -21.37 -11.14 -7.04
N ARG A 37 -20.97 -11.07 -8.30
CA ARG A 37 -21.67 -10.28 -9.33
C ARG A 37 -23.15 -10.64 -9.48
N ASP A 38 -23.47 -11.93 -9.35
CA ASP A 38 -24.83 -12.45 -9.54
C ASP A 38 -25.58 -12.71 -8.23
N ARG A 39 -24.96 -12.39 -7.07
CA ARG A 39 -25.47 -12.76 -5.75
C ARG A 39 -25.39 -11.57 -4.79
N THR A 40 -26.53 -10.99 -4.44
CA THR A 40 -26.59 -9.90 -3.43
C THR A 40 -26.88 -10.43 -2.04
N VAL A 41 -27.89 -11.30 -1.90
CA VAL A 41 -28.34 -11.83 -0.60
C VAL A 41 -27.54 -13.08 -0.20
N SER A 42 -27.24 -13.96 -1.17
CA SER A 42 -26.59 -15.25 -0.91
C SER A 42 -25.06 -15.24 -0.92
N MET A 43 -24.45 -14.08 -1.19
CA MET A 43 -23.00 -13.92 -1.29
C MET A 43 -22.26 -14.34 -0.01
N ALA A 44 -22.83 -14.05 1.17
CA ALA A 44 -22.17 -14.28 2.45
C ALA A 44 -21.83 -15.75 2.70
N TRP A 45 -22.61 -16.68 2.15
CA TRP A 45 -22.35 -18.12 2.22
C TRP A 45 -21.83 -18.70 0.91
N ALA A 46 -22.41 -18.32 -0.24
CA ALA A 46 -22.07 -18.89 -1.54
C ALA A 46 -20.65 -18.53 -2.00
N CYS A 47 -20.15 -17.35 -1.61
CA CYS A 47 -18.81 -16.87 -1.99
C CYS A 47 -17.83 -16.87 -0.82
N ARG A 48 -18.13 -17.64 0.25
CA ARG A 48 -17.31 -17.67 1.46
C ARG A 48 -15.87 -18.10 1.17
N THR A 49 -15.69 -19.08 0.30
CA THR A 49 -14.36 -19.60 -0.07
C THR A 49 -13.50 -18.53 -0.74
N GLN A 50 -14.04 -17.86 -1.77
CA GLN A 50 -13.36 -16.79 -2.49
C GLN A 50 -13.09 -15.59 -1.57
N ARG A 51 -14.05 -15.26 -0.68
CA ARG A 51 -13.88 -14.22 0.33
C ARG A 51 -12.71 -14.54 1.28
N THR A 52 -12.61 -15.78 1.77
CA THR A 52 -11.52 -16.19 2.67
C THR A 52 -10.17 -16.09 1.96
N ALA A 53 -10.07 -16.60 0.73
CA ALA A 53 -8.84 -16.52 -0.06
C ALA A 53 -8.39 -15.06 -0.28
N MET A 54 -9.34 -14.16 -0.60
CA MET A 54 -9.06 -12.74 -0.76
C MET A 54 -8.55 -12.11 0.53
N VAL A 55 -9.22 -12.37 1.66
CA VAL A 55 -8.83 -11.84 2.98
C VAL A 55 -7.45 -12.36 3.38
N GLU A 56 -7.18 -13.64 3.15
CA GLU A 56 -5.90 -14.26 3.46
C GLU A 56 -4.76 -13.66 2.63
N CYS A 57 -4.95 -13.49 1.31
CA CYS A 57 -3.96 -12.84 0.46
C CYS A 57 -3.64 -11.41 0.93
N MET A 58 -4.67 -10.62 1.21
CA MET A 58 -4.49 -9.25 1.71
C MET A 58 -3.75 -9.25 3.05
N HIS A 59 -4.17 -10.10 3.99
CA HIS A 59 -3.57 -10.19 5.32
C HIS A 59 -2.09 -10.60 5.26
N GLN A 60 -1.71 -11.50 4.35
CA GLN A 60 -0.31 -11.89 4.16
C GLN A 60 0.59 -10.74 3.68
N ARG A 61 0.02 -9.75 2.99
CA ARG A 61 0.73 -8.59 2.42
C ARG A 61 0.64 -7.31 3.26
N THR A 62 -0.11 -7.38 4.36
CA THR A 62 -0.30 -6.28 5.30
C THR A 62 0.13 -6.68 6.71
N LYS A 63 1.04 -7.65 6.85
CA LYS A 63 1.53 -8.06 8.17
C LYS A 63 2.30 -6.91 8.81
N GLU A 64 2.35 -6.87 10.15
CA GLU A 64 3.04 -5.78 10.86
C GLU A 64 4.53 -5.66 10.50
N ASP A 65 5.18 -6.76 10.11
CA ASP A 65 6.55 -6.76 9.59
C ASP A 65 6.69 -5.96 8.27
N ASP A 66 5.67 -5.99 7.41
CA ASP A 66 5.62 -5.18 6.19
C ASP A 66 5.48 -3.69 6.49
N LEU A 67 4.91 -3.35 7.65
CA LEU A 67 4.73 -1.96 8.05
C LEU A 67 6.07 -1.30 8.39
N ALA A 68 6.97 -2.01 9.08
CA ALA A 68 8.31 -1.51 9.37
C ALA A 68 9.08 -1.23 8.07
N GLN A 69 9.03 -2.17 7.13
CA GLN A 69 9.65 -2.03 5.81
C GLN A 69 9.05 -0.86 5.02
N ALA A 70 7.72 -0.74 4.99
CA ALA A 70 7.03 0.34 4.29
C ALA A 70 7.36 1.73 4.86
N ARG A 71 7.55 1.81 6.19
CA ARG A 71 8.01 3.04 6.86
C ARG A 71 9.44 3.39 6.43
N GLU A 72 10.34 2.41 6.39
CA GLU A 72 11.71 2.64 5.91
C GLU A 72 11.74 3.10 4.46
N ASP A 73 10.99 2.46 3.57
CA ASP A 73 10.92 2.82 2.17
C ASP A 73 10.42 4.26 1.97
N TYR A 74 9.36 4.65 2.69
CA TYR A 74 8.87 6.03 2.66
C TYR A 74 9.93 7.04 3.14
N LEU A 75 10.67 6.72 4.20
CA LEU A 75 11.76 7.58 4.67
C LEU A 75 12.92 7.66 3.66
N ARG A 76 13.25 6.55 2.99
CA ARG A 76 14.24 6.51 1.91
C ARG A 76 13.83 7.41 0.73
N GLU A 77 12.59 7.31 0.27
CA GLU A 77 12.05 8.15 -0.80
C GLU A 77 12.05 9.63 -0.41
N ARG A 78 11.64 9.95 0.82
CA ARG A 78 11.65 11.32 1.34
C ARG A 78 13.05 11.93 1.37
N GLN A 79 14.06 11.14 1.73
CA GLN A 79 15.45 11.58 1.71
C GLN A 79 15.96 11.82 0.28
N ARG A 80 15.63 10.93 -0.67
CA ARG A 80 15.97 11.10 -2.09
C ARG A 80 15.35 12.38 -2.66
N ALA A 81 14.05 12.58 -2.46
CA ALA A 81 13.36 13.78 -2.93
C ALA A 81 13.92 15.08 -2.33
N ARG A 82 14.36 15.06 -1.07
CA ARG A 82 15.05 16.22 -0.45
C ARG A 82 16.39 16.52 -1.11
N ARG A 83 17.20 15.50 -1.39
CA ARG A 83 18.50 15.66 -2.05
C ARG A 83 18.35 16.18 -3.48
N GLU A 84 17.39 15.64 -4.24
CA GLU A 84 17.09 16.10 -5.60
C GLU A 84 16.64 17.56 -5.60
N ARG A 85 15.79 17.96 -4.66
CA ARG A 85 15.37 19.36 -4.50
C ARG A 85 16.53 20.27 -4.14
N GLN A 86 17.46 19.83 -3.31
CA GLN A 86 18.65 20.61 -2.96
C GLN A 86 19.58 20.78 -4.16
N ALA A 87 19.85 19.70 -4.91
CA ALA A 87 20.65 19.76 -6.12
C ALA A 87 20.02 20.66 -7.22
N ALA A 88 18.69 20.66 -7.33
CA ALA A 88 17.97 21.54 -8.26
C ALA A 88 17.99 23.03 -7.84
N VAL A 89 18.19 23.32 -6.55
CA VAL A 89 18.35 24.68 -6.04
C VAL A 89 19.78 25.16 -6.30
N GLU A 90 20.79 24.34 -5.99
CA GLU A 90 22.21 24.65 -6.29
C GLU A 90 22.44 24.90 -7.79
N GLN A 91 21.84 24.09 -8.67
CA GLN A 91 21.93 24.32 -10.13
C GLN A 91 21.28 25.63 -10.60
N LYS A 92 20.30 26.14 -9.86
CA LYS A 92 19.66 27.43 -10.18
C LYS A 92 20.48 28.62 -9.67
N ASP A 93 21.17 28.46 -8.54
CA ASP A 93 22.00 29.51 -7.95
C ASP A 93 23.31 29.71 -8.73
N ASP A 94 23.88 28.66 -9.35
CA ASP A 94 25.07 28.75 -10.23
C ASP A 94 24.80 29.40 -11.61
N GLN A 95 23.53 29.63 -11.97
CA GLN A 95 23.13 30.21 -13.26
C GLN A 95 22.79 31.71 -13.19
N ILE A 96 23.03 32.36 -12.03
CA ILE A 96 22.82 33.81 -11.82
C ILE A 96 24.16 34.55 -11.80
#